data_AF-A0A0D3JXR5-F1
#
_entry.id   AF-A0A0D3JXR5-F1
#
_cell.length_a   1.000
_cell.length_b   1.000
_cell.length_c   1.000
_cell.angle_alpha   90.00
_cell.angle_beta   90.00
_cell.angle_gamma   90.00
#
_symmetry.space_group_name_H-M   'P 1'
#
loop_
_entity.id
_entity.type
_entity.pdbx_description
1 polymer ?
#
loop_
_entity_poly.entity_id
_entity_poly.type
_entity_poly.pdbx_seq_one_letter_code
_entity_poly.pdbx_strand_id
1 'polypeptide(L)'
;MEHVVIVHAGAGFHAPAAEPAYLAACRRACIAAREALQDGPLAAAREAVAVLEDDPCCNAGRGSNLNLDGAVECDASAMDSSTGAWGGVAAVPGVRNPVRAASLLAAEQRVPLSHGRVRPMLLCGEGARRYCAASLGDGSTPLGSDGLVTAEAQRRWKRYSDWLETDSGRDGEEVGGRRADGEVDASHLSDTVGAVCQRRQAEGYD
;
A
#
# COMPACT_ATOMS: atom_id res chain seq x y z
N MET A 1 -20.45 5.85 -20.71
CA MET A 1 -19.14 5.15 -20.66
C MET A 1 -19.18 4.24 -19.44
N GLU A 2 -18.86 2.96 -19.63
CA GLU A 2 -18.86 1.98 -18.54
C GLU A 2 -17.41 1.82 -18.01
N HIS A 3 -17.28 1.73 -16.70
CA HIS A 3 -16.00 1.56 -16.02
C HIS A 3 -16.09 0.37 -15.06
N VAL A 4 -15.01 -0.39 -14.97
CA VAL A 4 -14.88 -1.50 -14.01
C VAL A 4 -13.72 -1.16 -13.07
N VAL A 5 -13.99 -1.21 -11.77
CA VAL A 5 -12.99 -1.09 -10.72
C VAL A 5 -12.99 -2.37 -9.91
N ILE A 6 -11.81 -2.92 -9.67
CA ILE A 6 -11.60 -4.08 -8.80
C ILE A 6 -10.56 -3.67 -7.76
N VAL A 7 -10.83 -4.00 -6.49
CA VAL A 7 -9.93 -3.75 -5.36
C VAL A 7 -9.71 -5.04 -4.59
N HIS A 8 -8.57 -5.15 -3.91
CA HIS A 8 -8.33 -6.18 -2.90
C HIS A 8 -7.67 -5.58 -1.66
N ALA A 9 -7.93 -6.19 -0.50
CA ALA A 9 -7.35 -5.84 0.79
C ALA A 9 -6.76 -7.10 1.42
N GLY A 10 -5.72 -7.64 0.79
CA GLY A 10 -5.03 -8.85 1.24
C GLY A 10 -5.39 -10.12 0.48
N ALA A 11 -4.43 -11.04 0.48
CA ALA A 11 -4.59 -12.44 0.14
C ALA A 11 -3.86 -13.23 1.24
N GLY A 12 -4.61 -13.71 2.21
CA GLY A 12 -4.10 -14.37 3.42
C GLY A 12 -5.25 -14.98 4.20
N PHE A 13 -5.02 -15.29 5.48
CA PHE A 13 -6.09 -15.76 6.34
C PHE A 13 -6.77 -14.55 7.00
N HIS A 14 -8.00 -14.24 6.58
CA HIS A 14 -8.85 -13.31 7.31
C HIS A 14 -9.69 -14.10 8.31
N ALA A 15 -9.48 -13.87 9.61
CA ALA A 15 -10.33 -14.47 10.62
C ALA A 15 -11.80 -14.07 10.36
N PRO A 16 -12.78 -14.98 10.52
CA PRO A 16 -14.19 -14.66 10.25
C PRO A 16 -14.71 -13.41 10.99
N ALA A 17 -14.17 -13.13 12.17
CA ALA A 17 -14.51 -11.93 12.95
C ALA A 17 -13.96 -10.62 12.34
N ALA A 18 -12.90 -10.68 11.54
CA ALA A 18 -12.27 -9.53 10.89
C ALA A 18 -12.83 -9.27 9.48
N GLU A 19 -13.42 -10.27 8.83
CA GLU A 19 -13.98 -10.19 7.47
C GLU A 19 -14.89 -8.96 7.24
N PRO A 20 -15.83 -8.59 8.15
CA PRO A 20 -16.66 -7.41 7.95
C PRO A 20 -15.86 -6.09 7.83
N ALA A 21 -14.71 -5.99 8.50
CA ALA A 21 -13.86 -4.80 8.43
C ALA A 21 -13.19 -4.66 7.06
N TYR A 22 -12.62 -5.74 6.54
CA TYR A 22 -12.01 -5.77 5.20
C TYR A 22 -13.04 -5.49 4.09
N LEU A 23 -14.23 -6.09 4.18
CA LEU A 23 -15.32 -5.82 3.22
C LEU A 23 -15.77 -4.34 3.27
N ALA A 24 -15.83 -3.75 4.46
CA ALA A 24 -16.15 -2.33 4.61
C ALA A 24 -15.05 -1.43 4.02
N ALA A 25 -13.78 -1.79 4.19
CA ALA A 25 -12.64 -1.09 3.59
C ALA A 25 -12.70 -1.15 2.05
N CYS A 26 -12.87 -2.35 1.46
CA CYS A 26 -13.06 -2.53 0.02
C CYS A 26 -14.26 -1.72 -0.52
N ARG A 27 -15.37 -1.69 0.22
CA ARG A 27 -16.54 -0.88 -0.16
C ARG A 27 -16.22 0.61 -0.21
N ARG A 28 -15.50 1.15 0.78
CA ARG A 28 -15.05 2.55 0.78
C ARG A 28 -14.10 2.83 -0.38
N ALA A 29 -13.17 1.93 -0.65
CA ALA A 29 -12.23 2.04 -1.77
C ALA A 29 -12.95 2.10 -3.13
N CYS A 30 -13.95 1.24 -3.36
CA CYS A 30 -14.77 1.29 -4.58
C CYS A 30 -15.56 2.60 -4.72
N ILE A 31 -16.06 3.17 -3.62
CA ILE A 31 -16.76 4.46 -3.63
C ILE A 31 -15.81 5.59 -4.03
N ALA A 32 -14.64 5.66 -3.41
CA ALA A 32 -13.63 6.67 -3.74
C ALA A 32 -13.13 6.53 -5.18
N ALA A 33 -12.92 5.30 -5.66
CA ALA A 33 -12.56 5.05 -7.05
C ALA A 33 -13.62 5.62 -8.01
N ARG A 34 -14.90 5.35 -7.75
CA ARG A 34 -16.02 5.84 -8.55
C ARG A 34 -16.06 7.37 -8.58
N GLU A 35 -15.82 8.01 -7.45
CA GLU A 35 -15.77 9.47 -7.31
C GLU A 35 -14.54 10.10 -7.97
N ALA A 36 -13.53 9.32 -8.34
CA ALA A 36 -12.33 9.77 -9.04
C ALA A 36 -12.34 9.41 -10.54
N LEU A 37 -13.38 8.74 -11.05
CA LEU A 37 -13.45 8.28 -12.44
C LEU A 37 -13.44 9.43 -13.46
N GLN A 38 -13.94 10.62 -13.10
CA GLN A 38 -13.87 11.80 -13.99
C GLN A 38 -12.42 12.22 -14.30
N ASP A 39 -11.49 11.92 -13.40
CA ASP A 39 -10.06 12.22 -13.54
C ASP A 39 -9.30 11.08 -14.25
N GLY A 40 -9.99 9.99 -14.57
CA GLY A 40 -9.50 8.87 -15.37
C GLY A 40 -9.17 7.60 -14.56
N PRO A 41 -8.91 6.47 -15.26
CA PRO A 41 -8.72 5.17 -14.61
C PRO A 41 -7.57 5.12 -13.61
N LEU A 42 -6.45 5.81 -13.89
CA LEU A 42 -5.31 5.87 -12.97
C LEU A 42 -5.67 6.62 -11.68
N ALA A 43 -6.42 7.71 -11.77
CA ALA A 43 -6.89 8.47 -10.60
C ALA A 43 -7.85 7.62 -9.76
N ALA A 44 -8.77 6.89 -10.40
CA ALA A 44 -9.68 5.97 -9.72
C ALA A 44 -8.93 4.86 -8.95
N ALA A 45 -7.95 4.20 -9.57
CA ALA A 45 -7.13 3.19 -8.90
C ALA A 45 -6.30 3.80 -7.74
N ARG A 46 -5.70 4.98 -7.94
CA ARG A 46 -4.95 5.70 -6.91
C ARG A 46 -5.80 5.99 -5.68
N GLU A 47 -7.01 6.54 -5.86
CA GLU A 47 -7.88 6.88 -4.73
C GLU A 47 -8.44 5.65 -4.02
N ALA A 48 -8.72 4.57 -4.76
CA ALA A 48 -9.10 3.30 -4.17
C ALA A 48 -8.01 2.79 -3.20
N VAL A 49 -6.75 2.76 -3.66
CA VAL A 49 -5.62 2.32 -2.85
C VAL A 49 -5.34 3.28 -1.69
N ALA A 50 -5.44 4.60 -1.90
CA ALA A 50 -5.23 5.57 -0.82
C ALA A 50 -6.22 5.39 0.34
N VAL A 51 -7.48 5.05 0.04
CA VAL A 51 -8.46 4.71 1.07
C VAL A 51 -8.11 3.43 1.83
N LEU A 52 -7.52 2.44 1.16
CA LEU A 52 -7.06 1.22 1.81
C LEU A 52 -5.79 1.46 2.63
N GLU A 53 -4.87 2.30 2.17
CA GLU A 53 -3.68 2.75 2.92
C GLU A 53 -4.02 3.54 4.19
N ASP A 54 -5.18 4.20 4.21
CA ASP A 54 -5.68 4.91 5.39
C ASP A 54 -6.32 3.96 6.42
N ASP A 55 -6.69 2.75 5.99
CA ASP A 55 -7.42 1.79 6.80
C ASP A 55 -6.48 0.95 7.68
N PRO A 56 -6.60 1.02 9.02
CA PRO A 56 -5.69 0.32 9.92
C PRO A 56 -5.79 -1.21 9.86
N CYS A 57 -6.81 -1.78 9.21
CA CYS A 57 -6.90 -3.22 9.03
C CYS A 57 -6.01 -3.73 7.89
N CYS A 58 -5.54 -2.85 7.00
CA CYS A 58 -4.73 -3.21 5.86
C CYS A 58 -3.23 -3.13 6.19
N ASN A 59 -2.44 -4.01 5.58
CA ASN A 59 -0.99 -3.93 5.63
C ASN A 59 -0.46 -3.02 4.51
N ALA A 60 -0.82 -1.74 4.57
CA ALA A 60 -0.35 -0.68 3.67
C ALA A 60 -0.57 0.70 4.31
N GLY A 61 0.38 1.63 4.15
CA GLY A 61 0.27 2.96 4.77
C GLY A 61 0.12 2.84 6.30
N ARG A 62 -1.00 3.30 6.83
CA ARG A 62 -1.36 3.18 8.25
C ARG A 62 -1.85 1.78 8.59
N GLY A 63 -1.21 1.14 9.57
CA GLY A 63 -1.48 -0.26 9.93
C GLY A 63 -0.50 -1.26 9.31
N SER A 64 0.44 -0.78 8.51
CA SER A 64 1.54 -1.59 7.99
C SER A 64 2.31 -2.32 9.08
N ASN A 65 2.82 -3.49 8.72
CA ASN A 65 3.78 -4.23 9.54
C ASN A 65 5.01 -3.35 9.82
N LEU A 66 5.59 -3.55 11.00
CA LEU A 66 6.77 -2.82 11.44
C LEU A 66 8.03 -3.60 11.08
N ASN A 67 9.07 -2.89 10.66
CA ASN A 67 10.40 -3.45 10.40
C ASN A 67 11.11 -3.84 11.72
N LEU A 68 12.35 -4.34 11.65
CA LEU A 68 13.11 -4.76 12.85
C LEU A 68 13.31 -3.63 13.87
N ASP A 69 13.34 -2.38 13.42
CA ASP A 69 13.48 -1.20 14.27
C ASP A 69 12.13 -0.68 14.82
N GLY A 70 11.02 -1.38 14.52
CA GLY A 70 9.68 -0.98 14.93
C GLY A 70 9.10 0.19 14.12
N ALA A 71 9.63 0.46 12.92
CA ALA A 71 9.20 1.55 12.06
C ALA A 71 8.37 1.05 10.86
N VAL A 72 7.52 1.95 10.32
CA VAL A 72 6.79 1.71 9.07
C VAL A 72 7.62 2.17 7.88
N GLU A 73 7.88 1.26 6.96
CA GLU A 73 8.44 1.50 5.64
C GLU A 73 7.55 0.85 4.59
N CYS A 74 7.11 1.63 3.60
CA CYS A 74 6.14 1.16 2.61
C CYS A 74 6.74 1.06 1.21
N ASP A 75 6.14 0.21 0.40
CA ASP A 75 6.35 0.14 -1.04
C ASP A 75 5.03 0.43 -1.75
N ALA A 76 5.08 1.18 -2.86
CA ALA A 76 3.93 1.35 -3.74
C ALA A 76 4.35 1.64 -5.17
N SER A 77 3.50 1.23 -6.12
CA SER A 77 3.68 1.54 -7.53
C SER A 77 2.36 1.87 -8.22
N ALA A 78 2.42 2.57 -9.34
CA ALA A 78 1.27 2.91 -10.16
C ALA A 78 1.65 2.92 -11.64
N MET A 79 0.71 2.51 -12.50
CA MET A 79 0.92 2.39 -13.95
C MET A 79 -0.28 2.90 -14.74
N ASP A 80 -0.03 3.65 -15.80
CA ASP A 80 -0.99 3.95 -16.86
C ASP A 80 -0.65 3.11 -18.10
N SER A 81 -1.42 2.06 -18.34
CA SER A 81 -1.21 1.15 -19.47
C SER A 81 -1.45 1.80 -20.84
N SER A 82 -2.23 2.89 -20.91
CA SER A 82 -2.47 3.59 -22.17
C SER A 82 -1.22 4.28 -22.71
N THR A 83 -0.28 4.60 -21.81
CA THR A 83 0.93 5.36 -22.14
C THR A 83 2.21 4.64 -21.76
N GLY A 84 2.11 3.52 -21.03
CA GLY A 84 3.25 2.79 -20.48
C GLY A 84 3.94 3.52 -19.32
N ALA A 85 3.38 4.64 -18.86
CA ALA A 85 3.97 5.42 -17.77
C ALA A 85 3.85 4.65 -16.45
N TRP A 86 4.96 4.54 -15.72
CA TRP A 86 5.05 3.85 -14.44
C TRP A 86 5.85 4.69 -13.45
N GLY A 87 5.49 4.57 -12.17
CA GLY A 87 6.18 5.21 -11.07
C GLY A 87 6.08 4.39 -9.80
N GLY A 88 7.12 4.45 -8.96
CA GLY A 88 7.18 3.71 -7.71
C GLY A 88 7.97 4.39 -6.62
N VAL A 89 7.62 4.05 -5.38
CA VAL A 89 8.39 4.37 -4.17
C VAL A 89 8.64 3.08 -3.41
N ALA A 90 9.83 2.93 -2.84
CA ALA A 90 10.23 1.73 -2.11
C ALA A 90 10.92 2.05 -0.77
N ALA A 91 10.72 1.19 0.23
CA ALA A 91 11.20 1.37 1.59
C ALA A 91 11.01 2.81 2.09
N VAL A 92 9.87 3.44 1.77
CA VAL A 92 9.65 4.86 2.07
C VAL A 92 9.19 5.01 3.51
N PRO A 93 9.96 5.67 4.38
CA PRO A 93 9.61 5.80 5.79
C PRO A 93 8.59 6.92 6.00
N GLY A 94 7.61 6.67 6.86
CA GLY A 94 6.78 7.73 7.43
C GLY A 94 5.82 8.43 6.45
N VAL A 95 5.42 7.77 5.35
CA VAL A 95 4.48 8.34 4.37
C VAL A 95 3.09 7.72 4.49
N ARG A 96 2.06 8.57 4.58
CA ARG A 96 0.64 8.18 4.73
C ARG A 96 0.10 7.40 3.54
N ASN A 97 0.26 7.97 2.34
CA ASN A 97 -0.27 7.39 1.12
C ASN A 97 0.81 7.21 0.03
N PRO A 98 1.69 6.20 0.14
CA PRO A 98 2.73 5.90 -0.84
C PRO A 98 2.22 5.80 -2.29
N VAL A 99 1.01 5.29 -2.54
CA VAL A 99 0.43 5.19 -3.90
C VAL A 99 0.26 6.55 -4.58
N ARG A 100 0.01 7.62 -3.81
CA ARG A 100 -0.13 8.98 -4.35
C ARG A 100 1.20 9.48 -4.90
N ALA A 101 2.30 9.19 -4.20
CA ALA A 101 3.64 9.51 -4.68
C ALA A 101 4.01 8.71 -5.93
N ALA A 102 3.70 7.42 -5.95
CA ALA A 102 3.93 6.54 -7.09
C ALA A 102 3.13 6.99 -8.33
N SER A 103 1.84 7.32 -8.16
CA SER A 103 0.98 7.83 -9.23
C SER A 103 1.47 9.17 -9.78
N LEU A 104 1.97 10.05 -8.90
CA LEU A 104 2.57 11.31 -9.33
C LEU A 104 3.86 11.07 -10.12
N LEU A 105 4.76 10.19 -9.65
CA LEU A 105 5.98 9.83 -10.39
C LEU A 105 5.67 9.29 -11.78
N ALA A 106 4.62 8.47 -11.92
CA ALA A 106 4.17 7.96 -13.22
C ALA A 106 3.73 9.11 -14.15
N ALA A 107 2.91 10.04 -13.65
CA ALA A 107 2.46 11.20 -14.43
C ALA A 107 3.65 12.10 -14.85
N GLU A 108 4.61 12.30 -13.96
CA GLU A 108 5.80 13.12 -14.23
C GLU A 108 6.74 12.53 -15.29
N GLN A 109 6.73 11.21 -15.53
CA GLN A 109 7.53 10.58 -16.60
C GLN A 109 7.19 11.14 -17.99
N ARG A 110 6.00 11.72 -18.13
CA ARG A 110 5.51 12.28 -19.38
C ARG A 110 5.85 13.76 -19.57
N VAL A 111 6.47 14.38 -18.57
CA VAL A 111 6.80 15.81 -18.56
C VAL A 111 8.29 15.97 -18.84
N PRO A 112 8.68 16.53 -20.01
CA PRO A 112 10.07 16.79 -20.31
C PRO A 112 10.71 17.72 -19.29
N LEU A 113 11.95 17.42 -18.90
CA LEU A 113 12.76 18.32 -18.10
C LEU A 113 13.70 19.15 -18.97
N SER A 114 14.12 20.30 -18.43
CA SER A 114 15.16 21.12 -19.06
C SER A 114 16.42 20.30 -19.35
N HIS A 115 17.04 20.59 -20.49
CA HIS A 115 18.27 19.95 -20.96
C HIS A 115 18.15 18.43 -21.23
N GLY A 116 16.97 17.94 -21.61
CA GLY A 116 16.78 16.54 -22.02
C GLY A 116 16.92 15.55 -20.86
N ARG A 117 16.82 16.01 -19.62
CA ARG A 117 16.88 15.14 -18.44
C ARG A 117 15.64 14.24 -18.38
N VAL A 118 15.84 13.04 -17.86
CA VAL A 118 14.77 12.06 -17.62
C VAL A 118 14.62 11.89 -16.12
N ARG A 119 13.37 11.82 -15.65
CA ARG A 119 13.08 11.61 -14.23
C ARG A 119 13.36 10.15 -13.84
N PRO A 120 13.73 9.87 -12.58
CA PRO A 120 13.71 8.51 -12.08
C PRO A 120 12.27 8.00 -12.04
N MET A 121 12.08 6.72 -12.36
CA MET A 121 10.78 6.06 -12.24
C MET A 121 10.55 5.45 -10.84
N LEU A 122 11.63 5.12 -10.13
CA LEU A 122 11.61 4.56 -8.78
C LEU A 122 12.47 5.41 -7.85
N LEU A 123 11.92 5.79 -6.71
CA LEU A 123 12.65 6.41 -5.60
C LEU A 123 12.60 5.48 -4.39
N CYS A 124 13.65 5.51 -3.54
CA CYS A 124 13.66 4.70 -2.33
C CYS A 124 14.12 5.46 -1.08
N GLY A 125 13.74 4.92 0.09
CA GLY A 125 14.20 5.38 1.39
C GLY A 125 13.95 6.86 1.64
N GLU A 126 14.96 7.50 2.23
CA GLU A 126 14.94 8.93 2.57
C GLU A 126 14.75 9.84 1.32
N GLY A 127 15.26 9.43 0.15
CA GLY A 127 15.06 10.16 -1.10
C GLY A 127 13.58 10.19 -1.52
N ALA A 128 12.91 9.05 -1.39
CA ALA A 128 11.46 8.95 -1.61
C ALA A 128 10.68 9.80 -0.58
N ARG A 129 11.05 9.75 0.71
CA ARG A 129 10.37 10.54 1.74
C ARG A 129 10.45 12.04 1.46
N ARG A 130 11.62 12.55 1.08
CA ARG A 130 11.79 13.96 0.71
C ARG A 130 10.95 14.35 -0.49
N TYR A 131 10.88 13.48 -1.50
CA TYR A 131 10.00 13.68 -2.65
C TYR A 131 8.53 13.71 -2.23
N CYS A 132 8.07 12.80 -1.38
CA CYS A 132 6.70 12.81 -0.86
C CYS A 132 6.39 14.12 -0.14
N ALA A 133 7.26 14.56 0.77
CA ALA A 133 7.07 15.83 1.49
C ALA A 133 7.02 17.04 0.54
N ALA A 134 7.92 17.10 -0.45
CA ALA A 134 7.98 18.21 -1.40
C ALA A 134 6.79 18.23 -2.38
N SER A 135 6.32 17.06 -2.80
CA SER A 135 5.35 16.93 -3.90
C SER A 135 3.90 16.75 -3.43
N LEU A 136 3.69 16.19 -2.24
CA LEU A 136 2.36 15.94 -1.66
C LEU A 136 2.03 16.89 -0.49
N GLY A 137 3.02 17.64 0.03
CA GLY A 137 2.87 18.57 1.14
C GLY A 137 2.90 17.92 2.52
N ASP A 138 2.75 18.74 3.57
CA ASP A 138 2.96 18.36 4.97
C ASP A 138 2.02 17.23 5.44
N GLY A 139 0.83 17.09 4.84
CA GLY A 139 -0.11 16.01 5.16
C GLY A 139 0.35 14.61 4.75
N SER A 140 1.44 14.50 3.97
CA SER A 140 2.00 13.22 3.53
C SER A 140 2.80 12.50 4.61
N THR A 141 3.26 13.21 5.63
CA THR A 141 4.05 12.66 6.75
C THR A 141 3.31 12.88 8.07
N PRO A 142 2.45 11.92 8.48
CA PRO A 142 1.60 12.11 9.65
C PRO A 142 2.43 12.06 10.94
N LEU A 143 2.05 12.88 11.92
CA LEU A 143 2.69 12.98 13.23
C LEU A 143 1.69 12.64 14.34
N GLY A 144 2.17 12.10 15.47
CA GLY A 144 1.37 11.89 16.67
C GLY A 144 0.30 10.80 16.55
N SER A 145 -0.92 11.07 17.03
CA SER A 145 -2.04 10.10 17.06
C SER A 145 -2.59 9.72 15.68
N ASP A 146 -2.30 10.52 14.65
CA ASP A 146 -2.60 10.23 13.24
C ASP A 146 -1.49 9.40 12.57
N GLY A 147 -0.50 8.94 13.36
CA GLY A 147 0.65 8.19 12.88
C GLY A 147 0.30 6.84 12.23
N LEU A 148 1.28 6.33 11.49
CA LEU A 148 1.16 5.08 10.72
C LEU A 148 1.15 3.83 11.61
N VAL A 149 1.84 3.89 12.75
CA VAL A 149 1.95 2.78 13.69
C VAL A 149 0.67 2.67 14.51
N THR A 150 -0.10 1.62 14.28
CA THR A 150 -1.32 1.35 15.05
C THR A 150 -0.99 0.54 16.30
N ALA A 151 -1.89 0.58 17.29
CA ALA A 151 -1.74 -0.24 18.50
C ALA A 151 -1.69 -1.74 18.18
N GLU A 152 -2.38 -2.19 17.13
CA GLU A 152 -2.34 -3.59 16.67
C GLU A 152 -1.00 -3.93 16.02
N ALA A 153 -0.49 -3.07 15.13
CA ALA A 153 0.82 -3.25 14.51
C ALA A 153 1.94 -3.30 15.58
N GLN A 154 1.86 -2.42 16.59
CA GLN A 154 2.81 -2.42 17.72
C GLN A 154 2.72 -3.69 18.56
N ARG A 155 1.51 -4.18 18.88
CA ARG A 155 1.32 -5.44 19.62
C ARG A 155 1.88 -6.63 18.85
N ARG A 156 1.62 -6.68 17.55
CA ARG A 156 2.11 -7.72 16.65
C ARG A 156 3.63 -7.73 16.60
N TRP A 157 4.23 -6.57 16.34
CA TRP A 157 5.68 -6.41 16.32
C TRP A 157 6.32 -6.87 17.62
N LYS A 158 5.82 -6.40 18.77
CA LYS A 158 6.34 -6.82 20.09
C LYS A 158 6.31 -8.34 20.27
N ARG A 159 5.19 -9.00 19.89
CA ARG A 159 5.08 -10.46 19.97
C ARG A 159 6.18 -11.16 19.18
N TYR A 160 6.43 -10.73 17.94
CA TYR A 160 7.45 -11.33 17.08
C TYR A 160 8.87 -10.98 17.53
N SER A 161 9.11 -9.76 18.02
CA SER A 161 10.39 -9.37 18.61
C SER A 161 10.73 -10.20 19.85
N ASP A 162 9.76 -10.39 20.75
CA ASP A 162 9.93 -11.24 21.94
C ASP A 162 10.29 -12.68 21.52
N TRP A 163 9.65 -13.21 20.46
CA TRP A 163 9.98 -14.53 19.92
C TRP A 163 11.42 -14.61 19.39
N LEU A 164 11.85 -13.62 18.59
CA LEU A 164 13.21 -13.55 18.06
C LEU A 164 14.27 -13.48 19.17
N GLU A 165 14.00 -12.76 20.26
CA GLU A 165 14.89 -12.68 21.41
C GLU A 165 15.00 -14.00 22.17
N THR A 166 13.90 -14.76 22.26
CA THR A 166 13.87 -16.07 22.94
C THR A 166 14.37 -17.23 22.10
N ASP A 167 14.41 -17.10 20.77
CA ASP A 167 14.77 -18.18 19.82
C ASP A 167 16.27 -18.19 19.44
N SER A 168 17.14 -17.76 20.36
CA SER A 168 18.60 -17.72 20.17
C SER A 168 19.24 -19.12 20.09
N GLY A 169 18.94 -19.90 19.03
CA GLY A 169 19.58 -21.20 18.82
C GLY A 169 19.05 -22.16 17.74
N ARG A 170 18.16 -21.77 16.80
CA ARG A 170 17.74 -22.69 15.71
C ARG A 170 17.83 -22.05 14.32
N ASP A 171 19.06 -21.89 13.85
CA ASP A 171 19.31 -21.62 12.43
C ASP A 171 18.95 -22.85 11.58
N GLY A 172 17.90 -22.76 10.76
CA GLY A 172 17.76 -23.60 9.56
C GLY A 172 16.61 -24.61 9.47
N GLU A 173 15.67 -24.67 10.42
CA GLU A 173 14.36 -25.33 10.18
C GLU A 173 13.30 -24.26 9.93
N GLU A 174 12.39 -24.46 8.97
CA GLU A 174 11.26 -23.56 8.70
C GLU A 174 10.51 -23.22 10.00
N VAL A 175 10.82 -22.06 10.59
CA VAL A 175 10.18 -21.56 11.81
C VAL A 175 8.88 -20.85 11.41
N GLY A 176 7.90 -21.65 10.99
CA GLY A 176 6.52 -21.28 11.26
C GLY A 176 6.37 -21.25 12.78
N GLY A 177 6.01 -20.11 13.37
CA GLY A 177 5.80 -19.98 14.81
C GLY A 177 4.80 -21.03 15.29
N ARG A 178 5.31 -22.17 15.77
CA ARG A 178 4.49 -23.28 16.22
C ARG A 178 3.96 -22.91 17.59
N ARG A 179 2.65 -22.73 17.67
CA ARG A 179 1.94 -22.87 18.95
C ARG A 179 2.18 -24.28 19.52
N ALA A 180 1.88 -24.52 20.80
CA ALA A 180 1.99 -25.84 21.44
C ALA A 180 1.14 -26.94 20.76
N ASP A 181 0.29 -26.55 19.83
CA ASP A 181 -0.66 -27.26 18.99
C ASP A 181 -0.23 -27.37 17.50
N GLY A 182 0.95 -26.87 17.13
CA GLY A 182 1.55 -27.07 15.81
C GLY A 182 0.98 -26.21 14.66
N GLU A 183 0.06 -25.30 14.96
CA GLU A 183 -0.56 -24.43 13.96
C GLU A 183 0.21 -23.11 13.81
N VAL A 184 0.62 -22.80 12.56
CA VAL A 184 1.25 -21.51 12.22
C VAL A 184 0.15 -20.47 12.21
N ASP A 185 0.29 -19.40 13.01
CA ASP A 185 -0.68 -18.29 13.03
C ASP A 185 -0.56 -17.45 11.75
N ALA A 186 -1.12 -17.98 10.66
CA ALA A 186 -1.11 -17.39 9.32
C ALA A 186 -2.07 -16.21 9.16
N SER A 187 -2.73 -15.79 10.25
CA SER A 187 -3.86 -14.86 10.24
C SER A 187 -3.56 -13.43 9.81
N HIS A 188 -2.29 -13.12 9.53
CA HIS A 188 -1.84 -11.75 9.24
C HIS A 188 -0.74 -11.69 8.16
N LEU A 189 -0.50 -12.78 7.44
CA LEU A 189 0.72 -12.95 6.65
C LEU A 189 0.70 -12.23 5.29
N SER A 190 -0.41 -11.65 4.83
CA SER A 190 -0.45 -10.93 3.54
C SER A 190 -1.73 -10.10 3.35
N ASP A 191 -1.83 -8.97 4.04
CA ASP A 191 -2.97 -8.05 3.96
C ASP A 191 -2.70 -6.82 3.07
N THR A 192 -1.83 -6.99 2.05
CA THR A 192 -1.45 -5.92 1.11
C THR A 192 -2.61 -5.54 0.20
N VAL A 193 -2.60 -4.31 -0.30
CA VAL A 193 -3.74 -3.72 -1.00
C VAL A 193 -3.43 -3.48 -2.48
N GLY A 194 -4.47 -3.39 -3.30
CA GLY A 194 -4.31 -3.07 -4.71
C GLY A 194 -5.64 -2.76 -5.38
N ALA A 195 -5.55 -2.07 -6.52
CA ALA A 195 -6.70 -1.74 -7.34
C ALA A 195 -6.35 -1.74 -8.83
N VAL A 196 -7.32 -2.13 -9.66
CA VAL A 196 -7.27 -1.97 -11.11
C VAL A 196 -8.54 -1.28 -11.58
N CYS A 197 -8.41 -0.37 -12.54
CA CYS A 197 -9.54 0.30 -13.17
C CYS A 197 -9.41 0.22 -14.68
N GLN A 198 -10.48 -0.21 -15.35
CA GLN A 198 -10.57 -0.27 -16.80
C GLN A 198 -11.75 0.55 -17.29
N ARG A 199 -11.52 1.36 -18.32
CA ARG A 199 -12.61 1.95 -19.12
C ARG A 199 -13.03 0.92 -20.16
N ARG A 200 -14.29 0.49 -20.17
CA ARG A 200 -14.82 -0.33 -21.25
C ARG A 200 -15.01 0.55 -22.48
N GLN A 201 -14.41 0.16 -23.60
CA GLN A 201 -14.81 0.69 -24.89
C GLN A 201 -16.21 0.13 -25.20
N ALA A 202 -17.08 0.96 -25.79
CA ALA A 202 -18.31 0.43 -26.34
C ALA A 202 -17.93 -0.59 -27.41
N GLU A 203 -18.46 -1.81 -27.34
CA GLU A 203 -18.34 -2.79 -28.41
C GLU A 203 -19.00 -2.20 -29.66
N GLY A 204 -18.20 -1.59 -30.53
CA GLY A 204 -18.58 -1.34 -31.91
C GLY A 204 -18.46 -2.66 -32.65
N TYR A 205 -19.60 -3.30 -32.89
CA TYR A 205 -19.70 -4.38 -33.85
C TYR A 205 -19.73 -3.72 -35.24
N ASP A 206 -18.64 -3.84 -36.00
CA ASP A 206 -18.63 -3.64 -37.47
C ASP A 206 -19.10 -4.93 -38.15
#